data_AF-W1XXG5-F1
#
_entry.id   AF-W1XXG5-F1
#
_cell.length_a   1.000
_cell.length_b   1.000
_cell.length_c   1.000
_cell.angle_alpha   90.00
_cell.angle_beta   90.00
_cell.angle_gamma   90.00
#
_symmetry.space_group_name_H-M   'P 1'
#
loop_
_entity.id
_entity.type
_entity.pdbx_description
1 polymer ?
#
loop_
_entity_poly.entity_id
_entity_poly.type
_entity_poly.pdbx_seq_one_letter_code
_entity_poly.pdbx_strand_id
1 'polypeptide(L)'
;QGNQLNLKNPTGYYLTIAYLGRNEQGVLPGFKTVIVAPFSTVITNTGSYSGSQFYLGYMDDYGALRMTTLNCNGHCRLQAVEAKK
;
A
#
# COMPACT_ATOMS: atom_id res chain seq x y z
N GLN A 1 -16.85 2.08 -11.63
CA GLN A 1 -15.57 2.80 -11.74
C GLN A 1 -15.19 3.23 -10.33
N GLY A 2 -14.03 2.84 -9.79
CA GLY A 2 -13.68 3.08 -8.37
C GLY A 2 -12.83 1.99 -7.69
N ASN A 3 -12.45 0.93 -8.39
CA ASN A 3 -11.77 -0.24 -7.84
C ASN A 3 -10.24 -0.17 -7.99
N GLN A 4 -9.67 1.03 -7.86
CA GLN A 4 -8.26 1.27 -8.10
C GLN A 4 -7.69 2.20 -7.03
N LEU A 5 -6.44 1.98 -6.68
CA LEU A 5 -5.67 2.82 -5.77
C LEU A 5 -4.42 3.32 -6.50
N ASN A 6 -4.20 4.63 -6.45
CA ASN A 6 -2.99 5.26 -7.00
C ASN A 6 -1.91 5.27 -5.92
N LEU A 7 -0.88 4.44 -6.09
CA LEU A 7 0.27 4.40 -5.21
C LEU A 7 1.32 5.37 -5.74
N LYS A 8 1.46 6.51 -5.06
CA LYS A 8 2.47 7.53 -5.37
C LYS A 8 3.71 7.30 -4.51
N ASN A 9 4.87 7.17 -5.14
CA ASN A 9 6.16 7.13 -4.48
C ASN A 9 6.81 8.52 -4.53
N PRO A 10 6.85 9.29 -3.43
CA PRO A 10 7.51 10.59 -3.40
C PRO A 10 9.01 10.51 -3.12
N THR A 11 9.59 9.31 -3.00
CA THR A 11 10.99 9.10 -2.59
C THR A 11 11.91 8.84 -3.78
N GLY A 12 13.22 8.91 -3.53
CA GLY A 12 14.28 8.56 -4.49
C GLY A 12 14.55 7.05 -4.63
N TYR A 13 13.79 6.18 -3.97
CA TYR A 13 14.04 4.74 -3.90
C TYR A 13 12.95 3.94 -4.62
N TYR A 14 13.28 2.75 -5.10
CA TYR A 14 12.26 1.80 -5.56
C TYR A 14 11.54 1.21 -4.35
N LEU A 15 10.21 1.25 -4.36
CA LEU A 15 9.40 0.65 -3.31
C LEU A 15 8.72 -0.61 -3.82
N THR A 16 8.97 -1.74 -3.17
CA THR A 16 8.26 -2.99 -3.50
C THR A 16 7.07 -3.15 -2.58
N ILE A 17 5.87 -3.01 -3.13
CA ILE A 17 4.60 -3.22 -2.43
C ILE A 17 4.15 -4.65 -2.66
N ALA A 18 4.27 -5.48 -1.63
CA ALA A 18 4.01 -6.92 -1.70
C ALA A 18 2.66 -7.31 -1.09
N TYR A 19 1.99 -6.40 -0.38
CA TYR A 19 0.69 -6.66 0.22
C TYR A 19 -0.22 -5.44 0.11
N LEU A 20 -1.48 -5.68 -0.26
CA LEU A 20 -2.57 -4.72 -0.13
C LEU A 20 -3.82 -5.49 0.29
N GLY A 21 -4.34 -5.20 1.49
CA GLY A 21 -5.45 -5.90 2.11
C GLY A 21 -6.44 -4.95 2.79
N ARG A 22 -7.54 -5.50 3.30
CA ARG A 22 -8.45 -4.78 4.21
C ARG A 22 -7.88 -4.71 5.62
N ASN A 23 -7.06 -5.70 5.95
CA ASN A 23 -6.50 -6.03 7.25
C ASN A 23 -5.37 -7.07 7.02
N GLU A 24 -4.88 -7.74 8.07
CA GLU A 24 -3.79 -8.72 8.02
C GLU A 24 -4.22 -10.13 7.54
N GLN A 25 -5.52 -10.34 7.29
CA GLN A 25 -6.11 -11.64 7.02
C GLN A 25 -6.00 -12.07 5.54
N GLY A 26 -5.53 -11.20 4.64
CA GLY A 26 -5.30 -11.55 3.24
C GLY A 26 -5.22 -10.36 2.28
N VAL A 27 -4.59 -10.62 1.13
CA VAL A 27 -4.50 -9.67 0.02
C VAL A 27 -5.83 -9.51 -0.70
N LEU A 28 -6.10 -8.31 -1.21
CA LEU A 28 -7.29 -8.03 -2.01
C LEU A 28 -7.28 -8.86 -3.30
N PRO A 29 -8.44 -9.43 -3.71
CA PRO A 29 -8.54 -10.13 -4.99
C PRO A 29 -8.11 -9.25 -6.16
N GLY A 30 -7.19 -9.76 -6.98
CA GLY A 30 -6.67 -9.05 -8.14
C GLY A 30 -5.51 -8.09 -7.84
N PHE A 31 -5.12 -7.91 -6.57
CA PHE A 31 -3.85 -7.27 -6.25
C PHE A 31 -2.68 -8.11 -6.76
N LYS A 32 -1.67 -7.45 -7.30
CA LYS A 32 -0.39 -8.05 -7.67
C LYS A 32 0.72 -7.23 -7.06
N THR A 33 1.79 -7.89 -6.60
CA THR A 33 3.01 -7.22 -6.16
C THR A 33 3.48 -6.25 -7.23
N VAL A 34 3.84 -5.05 -6.80
CA VAL A 34 4.21 -3.96 -7.69
C VAL A 34 5.43 -3.24 -7.14
N ILE A 35 6.36 -2.95 -8.04
CA ILE A 35 7.50 -2.08 -7.76
C ILE A 35 7.14 -0.67 -8.24
N VAL A 36 7.21 0.31 -7.35
CA VAL A 36 6.96 1.72 -7.64
C VAL A 36 8.29 2.43 -7.80
N ALA A 37 8.59 2.90 -9.01
CA ALA A 37 9.83 3.63 -9.29
C ALA A 37 9.90 4.96 -8.51
N PRO A 38 11.10 5.52 -8.29
CA PRO A 38 11.28 6.83 -7.69
C PRO A 38 10.40 7.89 -8.35
N PHE A 39 9.77 8.75 -7.54
CA PHE A 39 8.92 9.87 -8.00
C PHE A 39 7.79 9.50 -8.97
N SER A 40 7.41 8.22 -9.05
CA SER A 40 6.40 7.72 -9.96
C SER A 40 5.07 7.40 -9.27
N THR A 41 4.03 7.14 -10.07
CA THR A 41 2.75 6.65 -9.59
C THR A 41 2.37 5.40 -10.37
N VAL A 42 1.85 4.40 -9.67
CA VAL A 42 1.30 3.18 -10.26
C VAL A 42 -0.15 2.99 -9.80
N ILE A 43 -0.96 2.38 -10.65
CA ILE A 43 -2.36 2.08 -10.35
C ILE A 43 -2.45 0.61 -9.99
N THR A 44 -3.01 0.30 -8.82
CA THR A 44 -3.27 -1.08 -8.39
C THR A 44 -4.76 -1.34 -8.26
N ASN A 45 -5.18 -2.58 -8.48
CA ASN A 45 -6.57 -3.02 -8.35
C ASN A 45 -6.92 -3.27 -6.87
N THR A 46 -8.08 -2.78 -6.43
CA THR A 46 -8.62 -3.03 -5.08
C THR A 46 -9.75 -4.07 -5.08
N GLY A 47 -9.98 -4.75 -6.20
CA GLY A 47 -11.08 -5.69 -6.38
C GLY A 47 -12.43 -4.98 -6.17
N SER A 48 -13.38 -5.62 -5.50
CA SER A 48 -14.65 -4.97 -5.11
C SER A 48 -14.53 -4.12 -3.84
N TYR A 49 -13.34 -3.97 -3.25
CA TYR A 49 -13.17 -3.23 -2.01
C TYR A 49 -13.02 -1.73 -2.27
N SER A 50 -13.87 -0.95 -1.59
CA SER A 50 -13.95 0.51 -1.69
C SER A 50 -13.97 1.18 -0.31
N GLY A 51 -13.39 0.54 0.71
CA GLY A 51 -13.32 1.09 2.06
C GLY A 51 -12.32 2.24 2.19
N SER A 52 -12.40 2.95 3.32
CA SER A 52 -11.54 4.09 3.64
C SER A 52 -10.23 3.70 4.33
N GLN A 53 -9.96 2.41 4.54
CA GLN A 53 -8.75 1.92 5.19
C GLN A 53 -8.15 0.79 4.39
N PHE A 54 -6.83 0.78 4.25
CA PHE A 54 -6.09 -0.32 3.63
C PHE A 54 -4.95 -0.76 4.54
N TYR A 55 -4.62 -2.04 4.52
CA TYR A 55 -3.36 -2.56 5.03
C TYR A 55 -2.39 -2.68 3.86
N LEU A 56 -1.24 -2.01 3.95
CA LEU A 56 -0.19 -2.02 2.95
C LEU A 56 1.06 -2.67 3.54
N GLY A 57 1.68 -3.57 2.79
CA GLY A 57 2.97 -4.17 3.15
C GLY A 57 4.02 -3.87 2.09
N TYR A 58 5.15 -3.29 2.50
CA TYR A 58 6.31 -3.08 1.65
C TYR A 58 7.49 -3.95 2.10
N MET A 59 8.34 -4.37 1.16
CA MET A 59 9.59 -5.05 1.51
C MET A 59 10.67 -4.03 1.82
N ASP A 60 11.32 -4.16 2.97
CA ASP A 60 12.50 -3.35 3.31
C ASP A 60 13.79 -3.95 2.72
N ASP A 61 14.89 -3.21 2.83
CA ASP A 61 16.19 -3.59 2.25
C ASP A 61 16.79 -4.87 2.89
N TYR A 62 16.25 -5.32 4.03
CA TYR A 62 16.63 -6.56 4.69
C TYR A 62 15.71 -7.74 4.30
N GLY A 63 14.76 -7.51 3.39
CA GLY A 63 13.79 -8.50 2.92
C GLY A 63 12.60 -8.72 3.85
N ALA A 64 12.43 -7.92 4.90
CA ALA A 64 11.29 -8.05 5.80
C ALA A 64 10.05 -7.34 5.23
N LEU A 65 8.89 -7.97 5.36
CA LEU A 65 7.61 -7.36 5.03
C LEU A 65 7.17 -6.42 6.17
N ARG A 66 7.20 -5.12 5.92
CA ARG A 66 6.77 -4.08 6.86
C ARG A 66 5.33 -3.68 6.57
N MET A 67 4.46 -3.92 7.55
CA MET A 67 3.04 -3.62 7.46
C MET A 67 2.72 -2.23 7.99
N THR A 68 1.80 -1.54 7.34
CA THR A 68 1.30 -0.23 7.74
C THR A 68 -0.16 -0.06 7.33
N THR A 69 -0.87 0.79 8.07
CA THR A 69 -2.26 1.15 7.77
C THR A 69 -2.29 2.44 6.96
N LEU A 70 -3.06 2.44 5.88
CA LEU A 70 -3.44 3.63 5.13
C LEU A 70 -4.87 4.03 5.49
N ASN A 71 -5.08 5.29 5.87
CA ASN A 71 -6.41 5.86 6.07
C ASN A 71 -6.71 6.88 4.95
N CYS A 72 -7.87 6.74 4.32
CA CYS A 72 -8.26 7.42 3.10
C CYS A 72 -9.52 8.28 3.31
N ASN A 73 -9.38 9.59 3.13
CA ASN A 73 -10.49 10.54 3.06
C ASN A 73 -10.27 11.46 1.84
N GLY A 74 -10.60 10.95 0.66
CA GLY A 74 -10.18 11.52 -0.63
C GLY A 74 -8.73 11.16 -0.99
N HIS A 75 -7.77 11.41 -0.11
CA HIS A 75 -6.38 10.95 -0.22
C HIS A 75 -6.03 9.98 0.91
N CYS A 76 -5.28 8.94 0.58
CA CYS A 76 -4.75 7.99 1.55
C CYS A 76 -3.46 8.52 2.19
N ARG A 77 -3.36 8.41 3.51
CA ARG A 77 -2.15 8.72 4.27
C ARG A 77 -1.76 7.54 5.13
N LEU A 78 -0.45 7.32 5.23
CA LEU A 78 0.12 6.39 6.20
C LEU A 78 -0.28 6.82 7.60
N GLN A 79 -0.84 5.90 8.37
CA GLN A 79 -0.89 6.04 9.80
C GLN A 79 0.54 5.90 10.31
N ALA A 80 1.05 6.94 10.98
CA ALA A 80 2.34 6.87 11.63
C ALA A 80 2.32 5.65 12.56
N VAL A 81 3.25 4.71 12.34
CA VAL A 81 3.49 3.65 13.30
C VAL A 81 4.10 4.35 14.51
N GLU A 82 3.39 4.38 15.63
CA GLU A 82 4.00 4.84 16.88
C GLU A 82 5.29 4.04 17.07
N ALA A 83 6.42 4.73 17.24
CA ALA A 83 7.66 4.07 17.56
C ALA A 83 7.41 3.30 18.85
N LYS A 84 7.45 1.95 18.78
CA LYS A 84 7.45 1.12 19.98
C LYS A 84 8.66 1.58 20.80
N LYS A 85 8.37 2.20 21.94
CA LYS A 85 9.37 2.63 22.92
C LYS A 85 10.05 1.42 23.54
#